data_AF-A0AA89PUC1-F1
#
_entry.id   AF-A0AA89PUC1-F1
#
_cell.length_a   1.000
_cell.length_b   1.000
_cell.length_c   1.000
_cell.angle_alpha   90.00
_cell.angle_beta   90.00
_cell.angle_gamma   90.00
#
_symmetry.space_group_name_H-M   'P 1'
#
loop_
_entity.id
_entity.type
_entity.pdbx_description
1 polymer ?
#
loop_
_entity_poly.entity_id
_entity_poly.type
_entity_poly.pdbx_seq_one_letter_code
_entity_poly.pdbx_strand_id
1 'polypeptide(L)'
;MVHGLVAVRFNGAWHRQDPRGNKPGVDARFCLDGERLAFVPDRASNELDYPVLYAAPHPVVLDTLTAARDRPHLWQTLPTAL
;
A
#
# COMPACT_ATOMS: atom_id res chain seq x y z
N MET A 1 -11.90 3.73 -1.68
CA MET A 1 -10.67 3.60 -2.51
C MET A 1 -9.59 3.04 -1.61
N VAL A 2 -8.80 2.07 -2.07
CA VAL A 2 -7.67 1.53 -1.30
C VAL A 2 -6.36 2.18 -1.77
N HIS A 3 -5.44 2.42 -0.84
CA HIS A 3 -4.08 2.83 -1.14
C HIS A 3 -3.13 1.70 -0.78
N GLY A 4 -2.28 1.29 -1.71
CA GLY A 4 -1.25 0.30 -1.47
C GLY A 4 -0.02 0.93 -0.84
N LEU A 5 0.43 0.37 0.28
CA LEU A 5 1.72 0.69 0.90
C LEU A 5 2.75 -0.36 0.50
N VAL A 6 4.03 -0.02 0.65
CA VAL A 6 5.14 -0.96 0.45
C VAL A 6 5.86 -1.19 1.77
N ALA A 7 6.56 -2.32 1.90
CA ALA A 7 7.45 -2.56 3.02
C ALA A 7 8.80 -3.02 2.50
N VAL A 8 9.86 -2.50 3.10
CA VAL A 8 11.24 -2.89 2.80
C VAL A 8 11.84 -3.59 4.02
N ARG A 9 12.57 -4.68 3.77
CA ARG A 9 13.34 -5.36 4.81
C ARG A 9 14.75 -4.80 4.85
N PHE A 10 15.10 -4.14 5.95
CA PHE A 10 16.41 -3.51 6.12
C PHE A 10 16.90 -3.70 7.56
N ASN A 11 18.17 -4.08 7.73
CA ASN A 11 18.80 -4.40 9.01
C ASN A 11 17.97 -5.36 9.89
N GLY A 12 17.40 -6.40 9.28
CA GLY A 12 16.64 -7.43 10.00
C GLY A 12 15.19 -7.08 10.34
N ALA A 13 14.75 -5.83 10.11
CA ALA A 13 13.39 -5.38 10.38
C ALA A 13 12.63 -4.98 9.10
N TRP A 14 11.30 -5.00 9.18
CA TRP A 14 10.42 -4.49 8.13
C TRP A 14 10.05 -3.05 8.42
N HIS A 15 10.12 -2.20 7.39
CA HIS A 15 9.79 -0.78 7.47
C HIS A 15 8.75 -0.43 6.40
N ARG A 16 7.54 -0.06 6.83
CA ARG A 16 6.46 0.36 5.94
C ARG A 16 6.71 1.76 5.41
N GLN A 17 6.43 1.97 4.13
CA GLN A 17 6.63 3.23 3.42
C GLN A 17 5.40 3.55 2.56
N ASP A 18 5.06 4.83 2.46
CA ASP A 18 4.11 5.31 1.46
C ASP A 18 4.83 5.51 0.12
N PRO A 19 4.53 4.70 -0.92
CA PRO A 19 5.25 4.73 -2.19
C PRO A 19 5.01 6.02 -2.99
N ARG A 20 4.11 6.90 -2.57
CA ARG A 20 3.93 8.23 -3.18
C ARG A 20 5.18 9.10 -3.04
N GLY A 21 5.97 8.87 -1.99
CA GLY A 21 7.19 9.62 -1.72
C GLY A 21 6.95 11.07 -1.28
N ASN A 22 8.05 11.72 -0.91
CA ASN A 22 8.03 13.07 -0.35
C ASN A 22 7.93 14.15 -1.44
N LYS A 23 7.09 15.17 -1.22
CA LYS A 23 6.96 16.35 -2.10
C LYS A 23 6.52 17.58 -1.30
N PRO A 24 6.59 18.82 -1.84
CA PRO A 24 6.10 20.00 -1.11
C PRO A 24 4.66 19.81 -0.61
N GLY A 25 4.45 20.04 0.69
CA GLY A 25 3.16 19.85 1.36
C GLY A 25 2.81 18.40 1.75
N VAL A 26 3.72 17.44 1.55
CA VAL A 26 3.52 16.03 1.90
C VAL A 26 4.75 15.50 2.62
N ASP A 27 4.58 14.95 3.83
CA ASP A 27 5.65 14.27 4.57
C ASP A 27 5.54 12.74 4.45
N ALA A 28 6.02 12.22 3.32
CA ALA A 28 6.09 10.79 3.02
C ALA A 28 7.52 10.37 2.66
N ARG A 29 8.49 10.94 3.40
CA ARG A 29 9.91 10.59 3.25
C ARG A 29 10.18 9.18 3.76
N PHE A 30 11.16 8.53 3.14
CA PHE A 30 11.70 7.28 3.65
C PHE A 30 12.20 7.45 5.09
N CYS A 31 11.78 6.57 5.99
CA CYS A 31 12.19 6.61 7.39
C CYS A 31 12.27 5.18 7.96
N LEU A 32 13.32 4.92 8.75
CA LEU A 32 13.51 3.67 9.47
C LEU A 32 13.00 3.75 10.91
N ASP A 33 12.81 4.95 11.45
CA ASP A 33 12.34 5.18 12.83
C ASP A 33 10.81 5.11 12.96
N GLY A 34 10.10 5.04 11.83
CA GLY A 34 8.65 4.90 11.81
C GLY A 34 8.05 5.27 10.46
N GLU A 35 6.82 4.81 10.24
CA GLU A 35 6.08 5.10 9.02
C GLU A 35 5.80 6.61 8.87
N ARG A 36 5.83 7.10 7.62
CA ARG A 36 5.49 8.47 7.23
C ARG A 36 4.50 8.40 6.07
N LEU A 37 3.23 8.61 6.38
CA LEU A 37 2.13 8.54 5.41
C LEU A 37 1.87 9.92 4.82
N ALA A 38 1.65 9.99 3.51
CA ALA A 38 1.24 11.24 2.89
C ALA A 38 -0.15 11.70 3.39
N PHE A 39 -1.01 10.74 3.72
CA PHE A 39 -2.33 10.95 4.33
C PHE A 39 -2.54 9.91 5.42
N VAL A 40 -2.76 10.37 6.66
CA VAL A 40 -3.08 9.50 7.80
C VAL A 40 -4.57 9.16 7.74
N PRO A 41 -4.96 7.87 7.88
CA PRO A 41 -6.36 7.49 7.86
C PRO A 41 -7.20 8.18 8.94
N ASP A 42 -8.29 8.84 8.52
CA ASP A 42 -9.29 9.40 9.42
C ASP A 42 -10.39 8.39 9.76
N ARG A 43 -10.34 7.87 10.99
CA ARG A 43 -11.34 6.92 11.49
C ARG A 43 -12.75 7.52 11.58
N ALA A 44 -12.89 8.83 11.80
CA ALA A 44 -14.20 9.48 11.82
C ALA A 44 -14.87 9.46 10.44
N SER A 45 -14.05 9.41 9.38
CA SER A 45 -14.45 9.23 7.99
C SER A 45 -14.45 7.77 7.53
N ASN A 46 -14.40 6.82 8.48
CA ASN A 46 -14.37 5.37 8.25
C ASN A 46 -13.17 4.88 7.41
N GLU A 47 -12.05 5.60 7.47
CA GLU A 47 -10.78 5.17 6.89
C GLU A 47 -10.03 4.26 7.88
N LEU A 48 -9.42 3.21 7.35
CA LEU A 48 -8.78 2.15 8.13
C LEU A 48 -7.41 1.83 7.55
N ASP A 49 -6.42 1.67 8.43
CA ASP A 49 -5.12 1.11 8.10
C ASP A 49 -5.08 -0.39 8.42
N TYR A 50 -4.45 -1.17 7.53
CA TYR A 50 -4.23 -2.60 7.72
C TYR A 50 -2.74 -2.85 7.94
N PRO A 51 -2.29 -3.08 9.18
CA PRO A 51 -0.85 -3.12 9.50
C PRO A 51 -0.16 -4.44 9.13
N VAL A 52 -0.92 -5.44 8.68
CA VAL A 52 -0.38 -6.77 8.36
C VAL A 52 0.55 -6.67 7.15
N LEU A 53 1.73 -7.27 7.29
CA LEU A 53 2.72 -7.36 6.23
C LEU A 53 2.79 -8.76 5.66
N TYR A 54 2.77 -8.85 4.33
CA TYR A 54 3.01 -10.06 3.58
C TYR A 54 4.40 -9.97 2.94
N ALA A 55 5.27 -10.93 3.25
CA ALA A 55 6.65 -10.96 2.73
C ALA A 55 6.70 -11.23 1.20
N ALA A 56 5.63 -11.78 0.65
CA ALA A 56 5.43 -11.98 -0.78
C ALA A 56 4.00 -11.55 -1.14
N PRO A 57 3.77 -10.95 -2.33
CA PRO A 57 2.44 -10.65 -2.80
C PRO A 57 1.67 -11.95 -3.05
N HIS A 58 0.35 -11.93 -2.85
CA HIS A 58 -0.49 -13.07 -3.19
C HIS A 58 -0.53 -13.25 -4.73
N PRO A 59 -0.29 -14.46 -5.28
CA PRO A 59 -0.17 -14.66 -6.73
C PRO A 59 -1.42 -14.22 -7.49
N VAL A 60 -2.62 -14.52 -6.97
CA VAL A 60 -3.89 -14.08 -7.60
C VAL A 60 -3.98 -12.56 -7.71
N VAL A 61 -3.51 -11.81 -6.71
CA VAL A 61 -3.52 -10.34 -6.77
C VAL A 61 -2.54 -9.86 -7.83
N LEU A 62 -1.34 -10.45 -7.86
CA LEU A 62 -0.30 -10.11 -8.82
C LEU A 62 -0.76 -10.38 -10.26
N ASP A 63 -1.31 -11.56 -10.52
CA ASP A 63 -1.79 -11.97 -11.83
C ASP A 63 -2.91 -11.05 -12.33
N THR A 64 -3.88 -10.72 -11.47
CA THR A 64 -4.97 -9.80 -11.81
C THR A 64 -4.45 -8.40 -12.14
N LEU A 65 -3.50 -7.87 -11.36
CA LEU A 65 -2.91 -6.56 -11.62
C LEU A 65 -2.09 -6.55 -12.92
N THR A 66 -1.33 -7.60 -13.20
CA THR A 66 -0.52 -7.71 -14.42
C THR A 66 -1.36 -7.91 -15.68
N ALA A 67 -2.48 -8.63 -15.59
CA ALA A 67 -3.38 -8.87 -16.72
C ALA A 67 -4.34 -7.71 -17.00
N ALA A 68 -4.51 -6.79 -16.06
CA ALA A 68 -5.38 -5.63 -16.23
C ALA A 68 -4.86 -4.71 -17.35
N ARG A 69 -5.75 -4.34 -18.25
CA ARG A 69 -5.45 -3.47 -19.40
C ARG A 69 -5.64 -1.99 -19.06
N ASP A 70 -6.57 -1.74 -18.14
CA ASP A 70 -6.93 -0.44 -17.63
C ASP A 70 -7.61 -0.59 -16.25
N ARG A 71 -7.94 0.55 -15.63
CA ARG A 71 -8.58 0.60 -14.32
C ARG A 71 -10.00 0.01 -14.32
N PRO A 72 -10.90 0.30 -15.29
CA PRO A 72 -12.22 -0.34 -15.33
C PRO A 72 -12.18 -1.86 -15.41
N HIS A 73 -11.31 -2.43 -16.25
CA HIS A 73 -11.13 -3.87 -16.34
C HIS A 73 -10.65 -4.46 -15.00
N LEU A 74 -9.63 -3.83 -14.38
CA LEU A 74 -9.14 -4.23 -13.07
C LEU A 74 -10.25 -4.24 -12.02
N TRP A 75 -11.12 -3.23 -12.01
CA TRP A 75 -12.19 -3.13 -11.02
C TRP A 75 -13.20 -4.28 -11.11
N GLN A 76 -13.43 -4.81 -12.31
CA GLN A 76 -14.34 -5.94 -12.53
C GLN A 76 -13.72 -7.29 -12.16
N THR A 77 -12.38 -7.40 -12.18
CA THR A 77 -11.66 -8.66 -11.99
C THR A 77 -10.89 -8.74 -10.66
N LEU A 78 -10.92 -7.68 -9.86
CA LEU A 78 -10.25 -7.64 -8.55
C LEU A 78 -10.79 -8.76 -7.64
N PRO A 79 -9.93 -9.61 -7.06
CA PRO A 79 -10.36 -10.65 -6.13
C PRO A 79 -10.98 -10.02 -4.87
N THR A 80 -12.17 -10.48 -4.47
CA THR A 80 -12.87 -10.01 -3.27
C THR A 80 -12.56 -10.84 -2.03
N ALA A 81 -11.87 -11.97 -2.19
CA ALA A 81 -11.37 -12.84 -1.14
C ALA A 81 -10.04 -13.49 -1.58
N LEU A 82 -9.17 -13.79 -0.63
CA LEU A 82 -7.87 -14.46 -0.80
C LEU A 82 -7.77 -15.63 0.18
#